data_AF-A0A850P8M7-F1
#
_entry.id   AF-A0A850P8M7-F1
#
_cell.length_a   1.000
_cell.length_b   1.000
_cell.length_c   1.000
_cell.angle_alpha   90.00
_cell.angle_beta   90.00
_cell.angle_gamma   90.00
#
_symmetry.space_group_name_H-M   'P 1'
#
loop_
_entity.id
_entity.type
_entity.pdbx_description
1 polymer ?
#
loop_
_entity_poly.entity_id
_entity_poly.type
_entity_poly.pdbx_seq_one_letter_code
_entity_poly.pdbx_strand_id
1 'polypeptide(L)' 'MSLNASDVALIGTACVSVCAVVARFWPRPADGSKWLPIYNLVNQIAQNGGHAANADDASKKDIGHV' A
#
# COMPACT_ATOMS: atom_id res chain seq x y z
N MET A 1 -32.37 4.74 5.60
CA MET A 1 -31.45 4.62 4.45
C MET A 1 -30.73 3.30 4.61
N SER A 2 -31.05 2.27 3.83
CA SER A 2 -30.31 0.99 3.88
C SER A 2 -29.17 1.05 2.88
N LEU A 3 -27.96 0.68 3.30
CA LEU A 3 -26.84 0.48 2.38
C LEU A 3 -27.16 -0.75 1.52
N ASN A 4 -27.34 -0.56 0.21
CA ASN A 4 -27.51 -1.66 -0.71
C ASN A 4 -26.14 -2.12 -1.24
N ALA A 5 -26.07 -3.28 -1.89
CA ALA A 5 -24.82 -3.84 -2.40
C ALA A 5 -24.05 -2.86 -3.31
N SER A 6 -24.78 -2.05 -4.08
CA SER A 6 -24.24 -1.00 -4.94
C SER A 6 -23.50 0.09 -4.14
N ASP A 7 -24.05 0.50 -3.00
CA ASP A 7 -23.43 1.51 -2.13
C ASP A 7 -22.12 0.99 -1.54
N VAL A 8 -22.11 -0.28 -1.10
CA VAL A 8 -20.91 -0.95 -0.58
C VAL A 8 -19.83 -1.05 -1.66
N ALA A 9 -20.20 -1.42 -2.89
CA ALA A 9 -19.27 -1.53 -4.00
C ALA A 9 -18.67 -0.16 -4.39
N LEU A 10 -19.50 0.89 -4.43
CA LEU A 10 -19.04 2.26 -4.71
C LEU A 10 -18.07 2.76 -3.65
N ILE A 11 -18.42 2.62 -2.37
CA ILE A 11 -17.57 3.05 -1.25
C ILE A 11 -16.26 2.25 -1.25
N GLY A 12 -16.33 0.93 -1.42
CA GLY A 12 -15.14 0.08 -1.47
C GLY A 12 -14.20 0.46 -2.62
N THR A 13 -14.74 0.69 -3.81
CA THR A 13 -13.96 1.08 -4.99
C THR A 13 -13.34 2.48 -4.81
N ALA A 14 -14.07 3.42 -4.21
CA ALA A 14 -13.56 4.74 -3.87
C ALA A 14 -12.42 4.67 -2.83
N CYS A 15 -12.54 3.83 -1.80
CA CYS A 15 -11.47 3.62 -0.83
C CYS A 15 -10.21 3.04 -1.49
N VAL A 16 -10.36 2.02 -2.33
CA VAL A 16 -9.23 1.41 -3.05
C VAL A 16 -8.58 2.41 -4.00
N SER A 17 -9.35 3.21 -4.75
CA SER A 17 -8.80 4.20 -5.68
C SER A 17 -8.03 5.30 -4.96
N VAL A 18 -8.54 5.79 -3.82
CA VAL A 18 -7.82 6.76 -2.97
C VAL A 18 -6.52 6.15 -2.45
N CYS A 19 -6.55 4.91 -1.93
CA CYS A 19 -5.35 4.22 -1.48
C CYS A 19 -4.33 4.04 -2.62
N ALA A 20 -4.78 3.76 -3.85
CA ALA A 20 -3.91 3.60 -5.00
C ALA A 20 -3.19 4.90 -5.40
N VAL A 21 -3.92 6.03 -5.40
CA VAL A 21 -3.32 7.36 -5.67
C VAL A 21 -2.31 7.72 -4.58
N VAL A 22 -2.69 7.54 -3.32
CA VAL A 22 -1.82 7.82 -2.17
C VAL A 22 -0.56 6.97 -2.22
N ALA A 23 -0.68 5.65 -2.46
CA ALA A 23 0.46 4.75 -2.63
C ALA A 23 1.38 5.15 -3.79
N ARG A 24 0.85 5.70 -4.88
CA ARG A 24 1.63 6.12 -6.05
C ARG A 24 2.56 7.31 -5.76
N PHE A 25 2.17 8.21 -4.86
CA PHE A 25 2.92 9.43 -4.57
C PHE A 25 3.61 9.44 -3.21
N TRP A 26 3.40 8.41 -2.38
CA TRP A 26 4.01 8.33 -1.04
C TRP A 26 5.38 7.64 -1.10
N PRO A 27 6.50 8.34 -0.82
CA PRO A 27 7.81 7.71 -0.72
C PRO A 27 7.91 6.76 0.48
N ARG A 28 8.59 5.62 0.32
CA ARG A 28 8.76 4.64 1.41
C ARG A 28 9.37 5.31 2.66
N PRO A 29 8.72 5.25 3.83
CA PRO A 29 9.28 5.74 5.08
C PRO A 29 10.54 4.95 5.47
N ALA A 30 11.46 5.60 6.21
CA ALA A 30 12.65 4.93 6.73
C ALA A 30 12.30 3.72 7.63
N ASP A 31 13.20 2.74 7.68
CA ASP A 31 13.09 1.59 8.58
C ASP A 31 12.96 2.07 10.05
N GLY A 32 11.98 1.52 10.77
CA GLY A 32 11.65 1.94 12.14
C GLY A 32 10.73 3.17 12.26
N SER A 33 10.34 3.80 11.15
CA SER A 33 9.38 4.90 11.16
C SER A 33 7.99 4.42 11.59
N LYS A 34 7.33 5.19 12.46
CA LYS A 34 5.93 4.96 12.88
C LYS A 34 4.93 4.96 11.71
N TRP A 35 5.33 5.50 10.56
CA TRP A 35 4.53 5.57 9.34
C TRP A 35 4.68 4.36 8.43
N LEU A 36 5.71 3.54 8.63
CA LEU A 36 5.95 2.32 7.86
C LEU A 36 4.80 1.29 7.93
N PRO A 37 4.17 1.00 9.09
CA PRO A 37 3.01 0.10 9.13
C PRO A 37 1.79 0.66 8.38
N ILE A 38 1.56 1.97 8.44
CA ILE A 38 0.46 2.64 7.73
C ILE A 38 0.71 2.60 6.21
N TYR A 39 1.95 2.88 5.79
CA TYR A 39 2.38 2.77 4.41
C TYR A 39 2.11 1.37 3.85
N ASN A 40 2.51 0.31 4.58
CA ASN A 40 2.29 -1.07 4.17
C ASN A 40 0.79 -1.42 4.06
N LEU A 41 -0.03 -0.95 5.00
CA LEU A 41 -1.48 -1.17 4.99
C LEU A 41 -2.14 -0.52 3.76
N VAL A 42 -1.83 0.75 3.47
CA VAL A 42 -2.35 1.47 2.31
C VAL A 42 -1.95 0.77 1.01
N ASN A 43 -0.70 0.29 0.94
CA ASN A 43 -0.19 -0.41 -0.24
C ASN A 43 -0.86 -1.77 -0.46
N GLN A 44 -1.25 -2.47 0.61
CA GLN A 44 -2.06 -3.70 0.53
C GLN A 44 -3.50 -3.41 0.07
N ILE A 45 -4.15 -2.39 0.63
CA ILE A 45 -5.53 -2.00 0.26
C ILE A 45 -5.61 -1.54 -1.20
N ALA A 46 -4.60 -0.81 -1.67
CA ALA A 46 -4.46 -0.40 -3.06
C ALA A 46 -4.28 -1.58 -4.04
N GLN A 47 -4.23 -2.83 -3.55
CA GLN A 47 -3.84 -4.01 -4.33
C GLN A 47 -2.47 -3.83 -5.01
N ASN A 48 -1.65 -2.94 -4.46
CA ASN A 48 -0.30 -2.63 -4.90
C ASN A 48 0.73 -3.53 -4.18
N GLY A 49 0.25 -4.53 -3.44
CA GLY A 49 1.02 -5.60 -2.82
C GLY A 49 1.72 -6.44 -3.87
N GLY A 50 2.87 -5.97 -4.36
CA GLY A 50 3.71 -6.65 -5.34
C GLY A 50 4.28 -5.75 -6.44
N HIS A 51 3.72 -4.56 -6.69
CA HIS A 51 4.28 -3.64 -7.71
C HIS A 51 5.31 -2.66 -7.12
N ALA A 52 5.24 -2.34 -5.83
CA ALA A 52 6.29 -1.59 -5.11
C ALA A 52 7.33 -2.49 -4.40
N ALA A 53 7.12 -3.82 -4.36
CA ALA A 53 8.10 -4.78 -3.83
C ALA A 53 9.41 -4.79 -4.64
N ASN A 54 9.38 -4.32 -5.89
CA ASN A 54 10.49 -4.38 -6.83
C ASN A 54 11.52 -3.23 -6.71
N ALA A 55 11.40 -2.32 -5.74
CA ALA A 55 12.41 -1.27 -5.53
C ALA A 55 13.21 -1.43 -4.22
N ASP A 56 12.60 -1.99 -3.17
CA ASP A 56 13.26 -2.08 -1.84
C ASP A 56 13.78 -3.50 -1.52
N ASP A 57 13.07 -4.56 -1.92
CA ASP A 57 13.54 -5.95 -1.70
C ASP A 57 14.71 -6.31 -2.65
N ALA A 58 14.77 -5.68 -3.82
CA ALA A 58 15.87 -5.85 -4.79
C ALA A 58 17.21 -5.27 -4.30
N SER A 59 17.20 -4.36 -3.32
CA SER A 59 18.42 -3.68 -2.85
C SER A 59 18.99 -4.27 -1.54
N LYS A 60 18.25 -5.16 -0.86
CA LYS A 60 18.67 -5.70 0.46
C LYS A 60 19.15 -7.15 0.42
N LYS A 61 19.09 -7.83 -0.74
CA LYS A 61 19.52 -9.23 -0.87
C LYS A 61 21.00 -9.43 -1.26
N ASP A 62 21.78 -8.37 -1.51
CA ASP A 62 23.17 -8.54 -1.99
C ASP A 62 24.28 -8.13 -1.00
N ILE A 63 23.95 -7.65 0.22
CA ILE A 63 24.98 -7.31 1.23
C ILE A 63 24.71 -8.06 2.54
N GLY A 64 25.37 -9.23 2.66
CA GLY A 64 26.04 -9.63 3.90
C GLY A 64 25.23 -10.45 4.91
N HIS A 65 25.21 -11.78 4.72
CA HIS A 65 25.40 -12.70 5.83
C HIS A 65 26.29 -13.87 5.38
N VAL A 66 27.58 -13.76 5.74
CA VAL A 66 28.66 -14.76 5.82
C VAL A 66 28.97 -15.65 4.61
#